data_AF-A0A948ZN06-F1
#
_entry.id   AF-A0A948ZN06-F1
#
_cell.length_a   1.000
_cell.length_b   1.000
_cell.length_c   1.000
_cell.angle_alpha   90.00
_cell.angle_beta   90.00
_cell.angle_gamma   90.00
#
_symmetry.space_group_name_H-M   'P 1'
#
loop_
_entity.id
_entity.type
_entity.pdbx_description
1 polymer ?
#
loop_
_entity_poly.entity_id
_entity_poly.type
_entity_poly.pdbx_seq_one_letter_code
_entity_poly.pdbx_strand_id
1 'polypeptide(L)'
;MATIITKELAENIARKLQAVRNAKKNRPHDLYAVYHEGRLIAHFGVRRSSKKDQGHDHVPGQIHVSPAQARLLGQCPMSREQWVAEMIRKGVVAPTD
;
A
#
# COMPACT_ATOMS: atom_id res chain seq x y z
N MET A 1 -10.74 -5.05 -18.76
CA MET A 1 -11.07 -4.63 -17.38
C MET A 1 -10.31 -3.35 -17.10
N ALA A 2 -10.98 -2.29 -16.65
CA ALA A 2 -10.32 -1.04 -16.29
C ALA A 2 -9.51 -1.25 -15.00
N THR A 3 -8.25 -0.84 -14.99
CA THR A 3 -7.36 -0.90 -13.84
C THR A 3 -7.88 -0.02 -12.71
N ILE A 4 -8.07 -0.60 -11.52
CA ILE A 4 -8.64 0.11 -10.36
C ILE A 4 -7.54 0.84 -9.62
N ILE A 5 -6.36 0.21 -9.51
CA ILE A 5 -5.17 0.79 -8.88
C ILE A 5 -4.10 0.99 -9.96
N THR A 6 -3.84 2.25 -10.27
CA THR A 6 -2.74 2.65 -11.16
C THR A 6 -1.42 2.69 -10.40
N LYS A 7 -0.30 2.79 -11.12
CA LYS A 7 1.01 2.99 -10.52
C LYS A 7 1.03 4.25 -9.65
N GLU A 8 0.46 5.34 -10.14
CA GLU A 8 0.39 6.60 -9.39
C GLU A 8 -0.36 6.44 -8.06
N LEU A 9 -1.49 5.71 -8.07
CA LEU A 9 -2.21 5.40 -6.85
C LEU A 9 -1.38 4.52 -5.91
N ALA A 10 -0.67 3.51 -6.44
CA ALA A 10 0.20 2.65 -5.63
C ALA A 10 1.35 3.44 -4.97
N GLU A 11 1.96 4.39 -5.68
CA GLU A 11 2.97 5.29 -5.13
C GLU A 11 2.38 6.25 -4.09
N ASN A 12 1.16 6.76 -4.29
CA ASN A 12 0.44 7.58 -3.30
C ASN A 12 0.16 6.79 -2.02
N ILE A 13 -0.32 5.55 -2.15
CA ILE A 13 -0.54 4.63 -1.04
C ILE A 13 0.76 4.42 -0.26
N ALA A 14 1.87 4.15 -0.96
CA ALA A 14 3.18 3.99 -0.33
C ALA A 14 3.59 5.21 0.49
N ARG A 15 3.44 6.42 -0.07
CA ARG A 15 3.75 7.67 0.64
C ARG A 15 2.86 7.86 1.86
N LYS A 16 1.56 7.64 1.70
CA LYS A 16 0.59 7.82 2.77
C LYS A 16 0.79 6.85 3.93
N LEU A 17 1.05 5.59 3.63
CA LEU A 17 1.36 4.57 4.63
C LEU A 17 2.81 4.69 5.14
N GLN A 18 3.54 5.74 4.76
CA GLN A 18 4.96 5.96 5.03
C GLN A 18 5.79 4.68 4.87
N ALA A 19 5.54 3.97 3.78
CA ALA A 19 6.15 2.69 3.51
C ALA A 19 7.65 2.87 3.24
N VAL A 20 8.46 2.00 3.85
CA VAL A 20 9.90 1.96 3.63
C VAL A 20 10.16 1.27 2.29
N ARG A 21 10.78 2.00 1.36
CA ARG A 21 11.17 1.47 0.05
C ARG A 21 12.42 0.61 0.19
N ASN A 22 12.30 -0.67 -0.06
CA ASN A 22 13.42 -1.59 -0.27
C ASN A 22 13.68 -1.76 -1.77
N ALA A 23 14.51 -0.87 -2.31
CA ALA A 23 14.93 -0.90 -3.70
C ALA A 23 16.21 -1.73 -3.86
N LYS A 24 16.12 -2.90 -4.49
CA LYS A 24 17.31 -3.65 -4.90
C LYS A 24 17.77 -3.22 -6.30
N LYS A 25 19.08 -3.13 -6.52
CA LYS A 25 19.69 -2.94 -7.84
C LYS A 25 19.30 -4.13 -8.73
N ASN A 26 18.97 -3.89 -10.00
CA ASN A 26 18.55 -4.89 -10.99
C ASN A 26 17.20 -5.61 -10.76
N ARG A 27 16.33 -5.13 -9.87
CA ARG A 27 14.94 -5.62 -9.79
C ARG A 27 14.00 -4.72 -10.61
N PRO A 28 13.03 -5.31 -11.34
CA PRO A 28 12.01 -4.54 -12.08
C PRO A 28 10.94 -3.93 -11.17
N HIS A 29 10.93 -4.25 -9.88
CA HIS A 29 9.97 -3.77 -8.89
C HIS A 29 10.70 -3.09 -7.72
N ASP A 30 10.08 -2.02 -7.21
CA ASP A 30 10.34 -1.50 -5.88
C ASP A 30 9.42 -2.21 -4.88
N LEU A 31 9.99 -2.70 -3.78
CA LEU A 31 9.21 -3.26 -2.69
C LEU A 31 9.03 -2.19 -1.62
N TYR A 32 7.80 -2.05 -1.15
CA TYR A 32 7.42 -1.14 -0.07
C TYR A 32 6.98 -1.97 1.12
N ALA A 33 7.51 -1.66 2.30
CA ALA A 33 7.16 -2.31 3.55
C ALA A 33 6.58 -1.30 4.54
N VAL A 34 5.40 -1.59 5.08
CA VAL A 34 4.70 -0.74 6.04
C VAL A 34 4.88 -1.32 7.43
N TYR A 35 5.52 -0.54 8.30
CA TYR A 35 5.73 -0.90 9.70
C TYR A 35 4.82 -0.07 10.60
N HIS A 36 4.38 -0.67 11.69
CA HIS A 36 3.77 0.02 12.82
C HIS A 36 4.36 -0.58 14.09
N GLU A 37 4.89 0.29 14.95
CA GLU A 37 5.60 -0.11 16.17
C GLU A 37 6.73 -1.14 15.93
N GLY A 38 7.48 -0.96 14.85
CA GLY A 38 8.55 -1.88 14.47
C GLY A 38 8.08 -3.23 13.90
N ARG A 39 6.77 -3.52 13.91
CA ARG A 39 6.20 -4.73 13.32
C ARG A 39 5.80 -4.49 11.86
N LEU A 40 6.20 -5.40 10.99
CA LEU A 40 5.75 -5.40 9.60
C LEU A 40 4.26 -5.74 9.53
N ILE A 41 3.44 -4.80 9.05
CA ILE A 41 2.01 -5.02 8.82
C ILE A 41 1.78 -5.52 7.40
N ALA A 42 2.36 -4.84 6.42
CA ALA A 42 2.06 -5.06 5.01
C ALA A 42 3.29 -4.82 4.15
N HIS A 43 3.35 -5.48 3.00
CA HIS A 43 4.34 -5.17 1.97
C HIS A 43 3.72 -5.28 0.59
N PHE A 44 4.19 -4.48 -0.38
CA PHE A 44 3.72 -4.57 -1.75
C PHE A 44 4.78 -4.15 -2.76
N GLY A 45 4.64 -4.66 -3.99
CA GLY A 45 5.53 -4.35 -5.10
C GLY A 45 4.93 -3.33 -6.06
N VAL A 46 5.72 -2.34 -6.47
CA VAL A 46 5.38 -1.38 -7.53
C VAL A 46 6.40 -1.50 -8.65
N ARG A 47 5.93 -1.67 -9.89
CA ARG A 47 6.81 -1.86 -11.06
C ARG A 47 7.50 -0.56 -11.45
N ARG A 48 8.79 -0.64 -11.73
CA ARG A 48 9.59 0.46 -12.29
C ARG A 48 9.26 0.62 -13.76
N SER A 49 8.27 1.45 -14.04
CA SER A 49 7.79 1.80 -15.37
C SER A 49 7.54 3.30 -15.46
N SER A 50 7.76 3.92 -16.61
CA SER A 50 7.34 5.30 -16.85
C SER A 50 5.83 5.46 -17.02
N LYS A 51 5.11 4.36 -17.30
CA LYS A 51 3.65 4.34 -17.48
C LYS A 51 2.94 4.44 -16.13
N LYS A 52 2.33 5.59 -15.85
CA LYS A 52 1.62 5.88 -14.59
C LYS A 52 0.27 5.16 -14.47
N ASP A 53 -0.36 4.86 -15.61
CA ASP A 53 -1.64 4.17 -15.76
C ASP A 53 -1.52 2.64 -15.67
N GLN A 54 -0.29 2.11 -15.56
CA GLN A 54 -0.05 0.67 -15.42
C GLN A 54 -0.73 0.10 -14.17
N GLY A 55 -1.42 -1.03 -14.36
CA GLY A 55 -2.18 -1.71 -13.30
C GLY A 55 -1.34 -2.30 -12.18
N HIS A 56 -1.82 -2.09 -10.96
CA HIS A 56 -1.28 -2.60 -9.70
C HIS A 56 -2.43 -3.13 -8.81
N ASP A 57 -3.39 -3.83 -9.42
CA ASP A 57 -4.62 -4.31 -8.76
C ASP A 57 -4.37 -5.39 -7.68
N HIS A 58 -3.14 -5.87 -7.54
CA HIS A 58 -2.71 -6.75 -6.45
C HIS A 58 -2.47 -6.00 -5.12
N VAL A 59 -2.22 -4.69 -5.17
CA VAL A 59 -1.89 -3.87 -3.99
C VAL A 59 -2.96 -3.92 -2.88
N PRO A 60 -4.28 -3.80 -3.16
CA PRO A 60 -5.31 -3.82 -2.11
C PRO A 60 -5.25 -5.06 -1.22
N GLY A 61 -5.10 -6.24 -1.82
CA GLY A 61 -4.98 -7.50 -1.07
C GLY A 61 -3.72 -7.55 -0.19
N GLN A 62 -2.62 -6.97 -0.67
CA GLN A 62 -1.34 -6.92 0.04
C GLN A 62 -1.30 -5.92 1.21
N ILE A 63 -2.20 -4.93 1.23
CA ILE A 63 -2.39 -3.99 2.35
C ILE A 63 -3.72 -4.24 3.10
N HIS A 64 -4.31 -5.43 2.93
CA HIS A 64 -5.50 -5.92 3.63
C HIS A 64 -6.75 -5.05 3.52
N VAL A 65 -6.96 -4.39 2.38
CA VAL A 65 -8.13 -3.54 2.14
C VAL A 65 -8.83 -3.90 0.82
N SER A 66 -10.08 -3.46 0.67
CA SER A 66 -10.78 -3.60 -0.62
C SER A 66 -10.19 -2.67 -1.69
N PRO A 67 -10.42 -2.93 -2.99
CA PRO A 67 -10.00 -2.03 -4.05
C PRO A 67 -10.56 -0.60 -3.90
N ALA A 68 -11.79 -0.47 -3.39
CA ALA A 68 -12.39 0.83 -3.09
C ALA A 68 -11.62 1.56 -1.97
N GLN A 69 -11.27 0.87 -0.87
CA GLN A 69 -10.48 1.43 0.22
C GLN A 69 -9.05 1.80 -0.23
N ALA A 70 -8.41 0.95 -1.04
CA ALA A 70 -7.10 1.27 -1.63
C ALA A 70 -7.16 2.52 -2.52
N ARG A 71 -8.23 2.68 -3.30
CA ARG A 71 -8.47 3.91 -4.06
C ARG A 71 -8.63 5.13 -3.13
N LEU A 72 -9.36 5.01 -2.01
CA LEU A 72 -9.47 6.08 -1.01
C LEU A 72 -8.12 6.43 -0.36
N LEU A 73 -7.24 5.46 -0.13
CA LEU A 73 -5.87 5.72 0.34
C LEU A 73 -5.07 6.50 -0.72
N GLY A 74 -5.11 6.05 -1.97
CA GLY A 74 -4.36 6.65 -3.07
C GLY A 74 -4.90 8.02 -3.54
N GLN A 75 -6.20 8.29 -3.39
CA GLN A 75 -6.85 9.56 -3.77
C GLN A 75 -6.97 10.57 -2.62
N CYS A 76 -6.43 10.21 -1.46
CA CYS A 76 -6.35 10.99 -0.24
C CYS A 76 -7.46 11.04 0.83
N PRO A 77 -8.73 10.62 0.65
CA PRO A 77 -9.74 10.73 1.72
C PRO A 77 -9.53 9.80 2.93
N MET A 78 -8.81 8.69 2.79
CA MET A 78 -8.51 7.79 3.91
C MET A 78 -7.12 8.09 4.48
N SER A 79 -6.95 8.25 5.80
CA SER A 79 -5.65 8.50 6.45
C SER A 79 -4.90 7.20 6.80
N ARG A 80 -3.62 7.33 7.20
CA ARG A 80 -2.83 6.20 7.69
C ARG A 80 -3.43 5.64 8.98
N GLU A 81 -3.83 6.50 9.90
CA GLU A 81 -4.40 6.15 11.20
C GLU A 81 -5.71 5.39 11.03
N GLN A 82 -6.57 5.83 10.11
CA GLN A 82 -7.77 5.10 9.73
C GLN A 82 -7.44 3.71 9.20
N TRP A 83 -6.41 3.58 8.36
CA TRP A 83 -5.96 2.28 7.88
C TRP A 83 -5.43 1.40 9.01
N VAL A 84 -4.62 1.93 9.93
CA VAL A 84 -4.15 1.18 11.11
C VAL A 84 -5.32 0.72 11.97
N ALA A 85 -6.31 1.57 12.22
CA ALA A 85 -7.52 1.20 12.98
C ALA A 85 -8.29 0.05 12.29
N GLU A 86 -8.37 0.05 10.95
CA GLU A 86 -8.90 -1.09 10.19
C GLU A 86 -8.06 -2.35 10.36
N MET A 87 -6.72 -2.24 10.39
CA MET A 87 -5.83 -3.38 10.57
C MET A 87 -5.97 -4.00 11.96
N ILE A 88 -6.14 -3.16 13.00
CA ILE A 88 -6.42 -3.60 14.37
C ILE A 88 -7.79 -4.30 14.42
N ARG A 89 -8.83 -3.70 13.85
CA ARG A 89 -10.17 -4.30 13.81
C ARG A 89 -10.21 -5.65 13.10
N LYS A 90 -9.37 -5.83 12.08
CA LYS A 90 -9.21 -7.08 11.33
C LYS A 90 -8.28 -8.10 12.01
N GLY A 91 -7.66 -7.74 13.14
CA GLY A 91 -6.71 -8.62 13.85
C GLY A 91 -5.37 -8.80 13.14
N VAL A 92 -5.04 -7.95 12.17
CA VAL A 92 -3.73 -7.96 11.48
C VAL A 92 -2.63 -7.42 12.41
N VAL A 93 -3.01 -6.48 13.28
CA VAL A 93 -2.15 -5.80 14.25
C VAL A 93 -2.82 -5.87 15.61
N ALA A 94 -2.03 -6.08 16.66
CA ALA A 94 -2.56 -6.03 18.02
C ALA A 94 -2.93 -4.57 18.38
N PRO A 95 -3.95 -4.34 19.23
CA PRO A 95 -4.11 -3.05 19.88
C PRO A 95 -2.82 -2.73 20.65
N THR A 96 -2.37 -1.50 20.54
CA THR A 96 -1.23 -0.98 21.28
C THR A 96 -1.73 -0.58 22.67
N ASP A 97 -1.09 -1.06 23.74
CA ASP A 97 -1.43 -0.76 25.13
C ASP A 97 -1.13 0.70 25.52
#